data_AF-A0AAU6AP64-F1
#
_entry.id   AF-A0AAU6AP64-F1
#
_cell.length_a   1.000
_cell.length_b   1.000
_cell.length_c   1.000
_cell.angle_alpha   90.00
_cell.angle_beta   90.00
_cell.angle_gamma   90.00
#
_symmetry.space_group_name_H-M   'P 1'
#
loop_
_entity.id
_entity.type
_entity.pdbx_description
1 polymer ?
#
loop_
_entity_poly.entity_id
_entity_poly.type
_entity_poly.pdbx_seq_one_letter_code
_entity_poly.pdbx_strand_id
1 'polypeptide(L)'
;MGIFGRIRQSAWTSRNQDRLPGDDFRDMVDLPGWEQQSIWGWDHAGSFFAQLWRNGNRGDEPDLWLSGISTHYSQASCIVVEIVDKLGADPAAVVTALGLADPKPRLRPDDQVMELLRPGVNKQGKTRLDQGAIHALGWAQGLVARTPVSNHPWPGPRPTADRVVAEHHLVTGRLHLSGGDRDFLAGVDAALWWYLRHSDDTWFL
;
A
#
# COMPACT_ATOMS: atom_id res chain seq x y z
N MET A 1 12.18 48.86 2.67
CA MET A 1 11.33 48.34 1.58
C MET A 1 12.16 47.32 0.81
N GLY A 2 11.92 46.02 0.78
CA GLY A 2 10.98 45.10 1.43
C GLY A 2 11.45 43.72 0.96
N ILE A 3 12.00 42.92 1.87
CA ILE A 3 12.41 41.54 1.62
C ILE A 3 11.33 40.66 2.26
N PHE A 4 10.56 39.96 1.43
CA PHE A 4 9.78 38.77 1.80
C PHE A 4 9.83 37.89 0.55
N GLY A 5 10.66 36.85 0.47
CA GLY A 5 10.59 35.69 1.36
C GLY A 5 9.46 34.78 0.89
N ARG A 6 9.64 34.10 -0.26
CA ARG A 6 8.72 33.05 -0.72
C ARG A 6 8.65 31.97 0.36
N ILE A 7 7.49 31.88 1.00
CA ILE A 7 7.15 30.78 1.90
C ILE A 7 7.09 29.51 1.05
N ARG A 8 7.98 28.55 1.32
CA ARG A 8 7.80 27.15 0.93
C ARG A 8 6.65 26.56 1.78
N GLN A 9 5.43 26.62 1.29
CA GLN A 9 4.39 25.61 1.56
C GLN A 9 4.57 24.57 0.44
N SER A 10 4.67 23.26 0.59
CA SER A 10 4.37 22.30 1.65
C SER A 10 5.40 21.15 1.58
N ALA A 11 5.95 20.71 2.72
CA ALA A 11 6.84 19.54 2.79
C ALA A 11 6.19 18.37 3.55
N TRP A 12 4.86 18.39 3.70
CA TRP A 12 4.14 17.55 4.68
C TRP A 12 2.86 16.91 4.15
N THR A 13 2.57 17.02 2.86
CA THR A 13 1.37 16.46 2.24
C THR A 13 1.78 15.47 1.17
N SER A 14 1.35 14.23 1.33
CA SER A 14 1.40 13.24 0.26
C SER A 14 0.60 13.77 -0.94
N ARG A 15 1.14 13.66 -2.16
CA ARG A 15 0.56 14.33 -3.33
C ARG A 15 -0.83 13.78 -3.69
N ASN A 16 -1.04 12.49 -3.47
CA ASN A 16 -2.18 11.75 -4.00
C ASN A 16 -2.88 10.85 -2.96
N GLN A 17 -2.47 10.86 -1.69
CA GLN A 17 -3.07 10.02 -0.64
C GLN A 17 -4.59 10.22 -0.52
N ASP A 18 -5.08 11.45 -0.66
CA ASP A 18 -6.50 11.79 -0.48
C ASP A 18 -7.28 11.77 -1.81
N ARG A 19 -6.68 11.31 -2.91
CA ARG A 19 -7.35 11.29 -4.23
C ARG A 19 -8.40 10.18 -4.26
N LEU A 20 -9.66 10.58 -4.43
CA LEU A 20 -10.78 9.65 -4.56
C LEU A 20 -10.94 9.20 -6.03
N PRO A 21 -11.47 7.97 -6.24
CA PRO A 21 -11.97 7.56 -7.55
C PRO A 21 -12.96 8.59 -8.13
N GLY A 22 -12.84 8.90 -9.42
CA GLY A 22 -13.76 9.77 -10.16
C GLY A 22 -13.20 11.17 -10.48
N ASP A 23 -12.12 11.59 -9.81
CA ASP A 23 -11.45 12.84 -10.14
C ASP A 23 -10.34 12.60 -11.16
N ASP A 24 -10.53 12.99 -12.42
CA ASP A 24 -9.50 12.88 -13.45
C ASP A 24 -8.21 13.58 -13.02
N PHE A 25 -7.10 12.85 -13.04
CA PHE A 25 -5.78 13.42 -12.77
C PHE A 25 -4.67 12.63 -13.45
N ARG A 26 -3.52 13.30 -13.60
CA ARG A 26 -2.27 12.69 -14.03
C ARG A 26 -1.16 13.27 -13.17
N ASP A 27 -0.29 12.40 -12.66
CA ASP A 27 0.88 12.80 -11.88
C ASP A 27 2.10 11.97 -12.30
N MET A 28 3.29 12.51 -12.00
CA MET A 28 4.56 11.83 -12.23
C MET A 28 4.75 10.66 -11.26
N VAL A 29 5.44 9.63 -11.73
CA VAL A 29 5.86 8.50 -10.90
C VAL A 29 7.34 8.68 -10.54
N ASP A 30 7.64 8.98 -9.29
CA ASP A 30 9.02 9.21 -8.81
C ASP A 30 9.70 7.90 -8.37
N LEU A 31 9.59 6.84 -9.18
CA LEU A 31 10.16 5.52 -8.88
C LEU A 31 11.58 5.41 -9.45
N PRO A 32 12.62 5.11 -8.63
CA PRO A 32 14.00 5.03 -9.12
C PRO A 32 14.18 4.07 -10.29
N GLY A 33 14.75 4.57 -11.39
CA GLY A 33 14.93 3.84 -12.64
C GLY A 33 13.76 3.99 -13.63
N TRP A 34 12.71 4.72 -13.26
CA TRP A 34 11.49 4.92 -14.04
C TRP A 34 11.00 6.38 -14.07
N GLU A 35 11.63 7.27 -13.32
CA GLU A 35 11.11 8.59 -12.98
C GLU A 35 11.14 9.64 -14.11
N GLN A 36 11.81 9.37 -15.24
CA GLN A 36 12.04 10.39 -16.27
C GLN A 36 10.79 10.85 -17.01
N GLN A 37 9.88 9.93 -17.32
CA GLN A 37 8.67 10.22 -18.10
C GLN A 37 7.46 9.37 -17.69
N SER A 38 7.58 8.59 -16.62
CA SER A 38 6.50 7.73 -16.14
C SER A 38 5.40 8.54 -15.47
N ILE A 39 4.16 8.16 -15.77
CA ILE A 39 2.97 8.83 -15.26
C ILE A 39 1.96 7.81 -14.74
N TRP A 40 1.09 8.26 -13.85
CA TRP A 40 -0.05 7.50 -13.38
C TRP A 40 -1.22 8.45 -13.12
N GLY A 41 -2.40 7.88 -12.89
CA GLY A 41 -3.52 8.69 -12.44
C GLY A 41 -4.84 7.97 -12.61
N TRP A 42 -5.90 8.76 -12.73
CA TRP A 42 -7.27 8.32 -12.97
C TRP A 42 -7.74 8.86 -14.32
N ASP A 43 -8.37 8.01 -15.12
CA ASP A 43 -8.91 8.38 -16.43
C ASP A 43 -10.44 8.47 -16.47
N HIS A 44 -10.94 9.12 -17.52
CA HIS A 44 -12.37 9.26 -17.80
C HIS A 44 -13.09 7.93 -18.08
N ALA A 45 -12.35 6.84 -18.30
CA ALA A 45 -12.93 5.50 -18.39
C ALA A 45 -13.25 4.91 -17.01
N GLY A 46 -12.99 5.67 -15.94
CA GLY A 46 -13.33 5.32 -14.57
C GLY A 46 -12.34 4.35 -13.94
N SER A 47 -11.08 4.34 -14.39
CA SER A 47 -10.06 3.44 -13.87
C SER A 47 -8.79 4.21 -13.52
N PHE A 48 -8.07 3.73 -12.51
CA PHE A 48 -6.67 4.08 -12.37
C PHE A 48 -5.86 3.51 -13.53
N PHE A 49 -4.77 4.18 -13.89
CA PHE A 49 -3.82 3.75 -14.91
C PHE A 49 -2.37 4.07 -14.50
N ALA A 50 -1.41 3.40 -15.11
CA ALA A 50 0.00 3.77 -15.05
C ALA A 50 0.70 3.45 -16.37
N GLN A 51 1.59 4.34 -16.80
CA GLN A 51 2.48 4.13 -17.94
C GLN A 51 3.90 4.38 -17.46
N LEU A 52 4.70 3.32 -17.44
CA LEU A 52 6.06 3.38 -16.95
C LEU A 52 7.07 3.11 -18.05
N TRP A 53 8.05 4.00 -18.17
CA TRP A 53 9.20 3.84 -19.04
C TRP A 53 10.44 3.69 -18.18
N ARG A 54 11.28 2.71 -18.51
CA ARG A 54 12.59 2.60 -17.91
C ARG A 54 13.43 3.81 -18.34
N ASN A 55 14.17 4.40 -17.40
CA ASN A 55 15.02 5.55 -17.67
C ASN A 55 15.95 5.30 -18.86
N GLY A 56 16.04 6.28 -19.76
CA GLY A 56 16.79 6.18 -21.01
C GLY A 56 16.04 5.53 -22.18
N ASN A 57 14.87 4.91 -21.95
CA ASN A 57 13.99 4.50 -23.04
C ASN A 57 13.39 5.74 -23.73
N ARG A 58 13.54 5.82 -25.07
CA ARG A 58 13.02 6.90 -25.91
C ARG A 58 11.91 6.43 -26.85
N GLY A 59 11.47 5.18 -26.72
CA GLY A 59 10.36 4.64 -27.49
C GLY A 59 9.04 5.29 -27.13
N ASP A 60 8.12 5.31 -28.09
CA ASP A 60 6.78 5.88 -27.91
C ASP A 60 5.91 5.03 -26.96
N GLU A 61 6.19 3.72 -26.89
CA GLU A 61 5.46 2.77 -26.04
C GLU A 61 6.12 2.61 -24.66
N PRO A 62 5.34 2.59 -23.57
CA PRO A 62 5.85 2.30 -22.23
C PRO A 62 6.30 0.84 -22.08
N ASP A 63 7.34 0.62 -21.28
CA ASP A 63 7.79 -0.73 -20.92
C ASP A 63 6.73 -1.45 -20.05
N LEU A 64 5.96 -0.70 -19.27
CA LEU A 64 4.78 -1.21 -18.56
C LEU A 64 3.58 -0.28 -18.75
N TRP A 65 2.52 -0.81 -19.35
CA TRP A 65 1.22 -0.13 -19.44
C TRP A 65 0.17 -0.86 -18.63
N LEU A 66 -0.32 -0.21 -17.58
CA LEU A 66 -1.51 -0.60 -16.83
C LEU A 66 -2.67 0.29 -17.28
N SER A 67 -3.68 -0.30 -17.92
CA SER A 67 -4.86 0.42 -18.40
C SER A 67 -6.14 -0.30 -17.99
N GLY A 68 -7.23 0.47 -17.88
CA GLY A 68 -8.57 -0.05 -17.58
C GLY A 68 -9.15 -1.01 -18.63
N ILE A 69 -8.48 -1.22 -19.77
CA ILE A 69 -9.00 -2.00 -20.91
C ILE A 69 -9.07 -3.50 -20.57
N SER A 70 -7.99 -4.07 -20.02
CA SER A 70 -7.91 -5.49 -19.68
C SER A 70 -8.27 -5.79 -18.23
N THR A 71 -8.06 -4.81 -17.35
CA THR A 71 -8.30 -4.96 -15.91
C THR A 71 -8.77 -3.63 -15.38
N HIS A 72 -9.94 -3.62 -14.77
CA HIS A 72 -10.49 -2.41 -14.18
C HIS A 72 -9.84 -2.16 -12.82
N TYR A 73 -9.07 -1.07 -12.71
CA TYR A 73 -8.38 -0.69 -11.48
C TYR A 73 -9.23 0.34 -10.72
N SER A 74 -10.14 -0.15 -9.88
CA SER A 74 -11.06 0.70 -9.12
C SER A 74 -10.42 1.46 -7.96
N GLN A 75 -9.20 1.08 -7.55
CA GLN A 75 -8.43 1.73 -6.48
C GLN A 75 -6.96 1.93 -6.85
N ALA A 76 -6.35 2.99 -6.32
CA ALA A 76 -4.92 3.28 -6.52
C ALA A 76 -4.04 2.13 -5.99
N SER A 77 -4.46 1.48 -4.90
CA SER A 77 -3.82 0.28 -4.35
C SER A 77 -3.70 -0.88 -5.36
N CYS A 78 -4.58 -0.98 -6.35
CA CYS A 78 -4.45 -1.98 -7.41
C CYS A 78 -3.23 -1.71 -8.30
N ILE A 79 -2.94 -0.43 -8.60
CA ILE A 79 -1.76 -0.02 -9.36
C ILE A 79 -0.47 -0.35 -8.57
N VAL A 80 -0.46 -0.14 -7.25
CA VAL A 80 0.66 -0.52 -6.38
C VAL A 80 0.96 -2.02 -6.52
N VAL A 81 -0.06 -2.87 -6.42
CA VAL A 81 0.08 -4.34 -6.54
C VAL A 81 0.67 -4.73 -7.89
N GLU A 82 0.13 -4.22 -8.99
CA GLU A 82 0.58 -4.58 -10.34
C GLU A 82 2.03 -4.14 -10.62
N ILE A 83 2.42 -2.95 -10.14
CA ILE A 83 3.80 -2.46 -10.28
C ILE A 83 4.76 -3.34 -9.48
N VAL A 84 4.41 -3.65 -8.22
CA VAL A 84 5.24 -4.52 -7.37
C VAL A 84 5.40 -5.91 -7.99
N ASP A 85 4.30 -6.51 -8.46
CA ASP A 85 4.32 -7.86 -9.05
C ASP A 85 5.13 -7.93 -10.35
N LYS A 86 4.93 -6.97 -11.26
CA LYS A 86 5.56 -7.01 -12.58
C LYS A 86 7.02 -6.57 -12.56
N LEU A 87 7.40 -5.70 -11.62
CA LEU A 87 8.76 -5.15 -11.56
C LEU A 87 9.62 -5.76 -10.45
N GLY A 88 9.00 -6.48 -9.49
CA GLY A 88 9.68 -6.91 -8.27
C GLY A 88 10.18 -5.74 -7.42
N ALA A 89 9.53 -4.58 -7.53
CA ALA A 89 9.93 -3.35 -6.86
C ALA A 89 9.61 -3.41 -5.35
N ASP A 90 10.35 -2.63 -4.56
CA ASP A 90 10.05 -2.50 -3.13
C ASP A 90 8.68 -1.83 -2.92
N PRO A 91 7.74 -2.44 -2.17
CA PRO A 91 6.40 -1.88 -1.99
C PRO A 91 6.38 -0.46 -1.41
N ALA A 92 7.27 -0.15 -0.45
CA ALA A 92 7.29 1.18 0.15
C ALA A 92 7.80 2.22 -0.85
N ALA A 93 8.81 1.87 -1.64
CA ALA A 93 9.28 2.74 -2.74
C ALA A 93 8.18 3.04 -3.76
N VAL A 94 7.36 2.05 -4.14
CA VAL A 94 6.24 2.25 -5.07
C VAL A 94 5.18 3.18 -4.46
N VAL A 95 4.76 2.94 -3.22
CA VAL A 95 3.78 3.78 -2.53
C VAL A 95 4.27 5.24 -2.39
N THR A 96 5.54 5.44 -2.06
CA THR A 96 6.15 6.78 -2.03
C THR A 96 6.22 7.40 -3.43
N ALA A 97 6.63 6.66 -4.46
CA ALA A 97 6.78 7.15 -5.82
C ALA A 97 5.46 7.63 -6.45
N LEU A 98 4.35 6.98 -6.12
CA LEU A 98 3.01 7.40 -6.52
C LEU A 98 2.47 8.56 -5.67
N GLY A 99 3.15 8.94 -4.58
CA GLY A 99 2.66 9.94 -3.64
C GLY A 99 1.42 9.47 -2.89
N LEU A 100 1.38 8.18 -2.51
CA LEU A 100 0.31 7.55 -1.73
C LEU A 100 0.70 7.36 -0.26
N ALA A 101 1.98 7.49 0.09
CA ALA A 101 2.46 7.30 1.45
C ALA A 101 1.76 8.25 2.44
N ASP A 102 1.39 7.75 3.63
CA ASP A 102 0.98 8.63 4.73
C ASP A 102 2.20 9.47 5.16
N PRO A 103 2.10 10.81 5.24
CA PRO A 103 3.22 11.64 5.67
C PRO A 103 3.54 11.50 7.17
N LYS A 104 2.63 10.97 7.98
CA LYS A 104 2.78 10.81 9.43
C LYS A 104 2.09 9.52 9.92
N PRO A 105 2.49 8.34 9.44
CA PRO A 105 1.86 7.09 9.82
C PRO A 105 2.05 6.82 11.31
N ARG A 106 0.98 6.37 11.97
CA ARG A 106 0.98 6.11 13.41
C ARG A 106 0.64 4.66 13.68
N LEU A 107 1.58 3.95 14.29
CA LEU A 107 1.35 2.59 14.74
C LEU A 107 0.75 2.59 16.14
N ARG A 108 -0.12 1.61 16.41
CA ARG A 108 -0.51 1.31 17.79
C ARG A 108 0.68 0.82 18.60
N PRO A 109 0.73 1.09 19.92
CA PRO A 109 1.82 0.62 20.76
C PRO A 109 1.74 -0.90 20.98
N ASP A 110 2.86 -1.52 21.31
CA ASP A 110 2.99 -2.98 21.32
C ASP A 110 2.13 -3.67 22.37
N ASP A 111 1.92 -3.02 23.52
CA ASP A 111 1.07 -3.55 24.59
C ASP A 111 -0.35 -3.79 24.07
N GLN A 112 -0.94 -2.83 23.36
CA GLN A 112 -2.26 -2.98 22.74
C GLN A 112 -2.28 -4.10 21.69
N VAL A 113 -1.24 -4.20 20.86
CA VAL A 113 -1.16 -5.27 19.84
C VAL A 113 -1.09 -6.63 20.51
N MET A 114 -0.28 -6.77 21.57
CA MET A 114 -0.10 -8.03 22.29
C MET A 114 -1.33 -8.41 23.12
N GLU A 115 -2.05 -7.44 23.68
CA GLU A 115 -3.34 -7.65 24.35
C GLU A 115 -4.37 -8.26 23.40
N LEU A 116 -4.43 -7.79 22.15
CA LEU A 116 -5.33 -8.32 21.13
C LEU A 116 -4.86 -9.67 20.56
N LEU A 117 -3.56 -9.83 20.31
CA LEU A 117 -2.99 -11.00 19.66
C LEU A 117 -3.02 -12.26 20.54
N ARG A 118 -2.71 -12.13 21.84
CA ARG A 118 -2.62 -13.27 22.78
C ARG A 118 -3.88 -14.15 22.82
N PRO A 119 -5.09 -13.62 23.03
CA PRO A 119 -6.30 -14.45 23.02
C PRO A 119 -6.56 -15.04 21.63
N GLY A 120 -6.33 -14.26 20.56
CA GLY A 120 -6.52 -14.71 19.18
C GLY A 120 -5.69 -15.95 18.83
N VAL A 121 -4.40 -15.97 19.20
CA VAL A 121 -3.50 -17.12 18.96
C VAL A 121 -3.97 -18.39 19.67
N ASN A 122 -4.61 -18.28 20.85
CA ASN A 122 -5.05 -19.42 21.64
C ASN A 122 -6.47 -19.91 21.29
N LYS A 123 -7.21 -19.16 20.46
CA LYS A 123 -8.58 -19.50 20.04
C LYS A 123 -8.62 -20.84 19.29
N GLN A 124 -9.54 -21.73 19.66
CA GLN A 124 -9.84 -22.96 18.90
C GLN A 124 -10.74 -22.63 17.70
N GLY A 125 -10.63 -23.39 16.59
CA GLY A 125 -11.52 -23.23 15.43
C GLY A 125 -11.33 -21.94 14.63
N LYS A 126 -10.10 -21.40 14.55
CA LYS A 126 -9.78 -20.15 13.85
C LYS A 126 -10.26 -20.15 12.41
N THR A 127 -11.02 -19.14 12.03
CA THR A 127 -11.41 -18.91 10.63
C THR A 127 -10.20 -18.47 9.79
N ARG A 128 -10.33 -18.43 8.45
CA ARG A 128 -9.28 -17.88 7.58
C ARG A 128 -9.05 -16.39 7.84
N LEU A 129 -10.12 -15.67 8.18
CA LEU A 129 -10.07 -14.29 8.60
C LEU A 129 -9.24 -14.11 9.88
N ASP A 130 -9.51 -14.88 10.92
CA ASP A 130 -8.74 -14.87 12.18
C ASP A 130 -7.24 -15.15 11.89
N GLN A 131 -6.96 -16.10 10.99
CA GLN A 131 -5.59 -16.47 10.61
C GLN A 131 -4.86 -15.33 9.90
N GLY A 132 -5.53 -14.59 9.03
CA GLY A 132 -4.98 -13.39 8.38
C GLY A 132 -4.62 -12.31 9.37
N ALA A 133 -5.53 -12.00 10.28
CA ALA A 133 -5.30 -11.00 11.32
C ALA A 133 -4.15 -11.36 12.27
N ILE A 134 -4.12 -12.62 12.75
CA ILE A 134 -3.03 -13.14 13.59
C ILE A 134 -1.69 -13.04 12.86
N HIS A 135 -1.66 -13.38 11.57
CA HIS A 135 -0.45 -13.32 10.77
C HIS A 135 0.06 -11.89 10.63
N ALA A 136 -0.82 -10.93 10.32
CA ALA A 136 -0.48 -9.52 10.18
C ALA A 136 0.05 -8.90 11.50
N LEU A 137 -0.66 -9.12 12.63
CA LEU A 137 -0.22 -8.61 13.94
C LEU A 137 1.03 -9.33 14.46
N GLY A 138 1.16 -10.63 14.18
CA GLY A 138 2.37 -11.39 14.48
C GLY A 138 3.58 -10.86 13.73
N TRP A 139 3.42 -10.54 12.44
CA TRP A 139 4.46 -9.87 11.65
C TRP A 139 4.79 -8.48 12.18
N ALA A 140 3.78 -7.67 12.53
CA ALA A 140 3.98 -6.35 13.14
C ALA A 140 4.79 -6.42 14.45
N GLN A 141 4.67 -7.52 15.20
CA GLN A 141 5.40 -7.75 16.44
C GLN A 141 6.74 -8.50 16.24
N GLY A 142 7.09 -8.87 15.02
CA GLY A 142 8.34 -9.60 14.74
C GLY A 142 8.31 -11.08 15.06
N LEU A 143 7.12 -11.63 15.28
CA LEU A 143 6.90 -13.04 15.59
C LEU A 143 6.77 -13.89 14.32
N VAL A 144 6.60 -13.25 13.16
CA VAL A 144 6.43 -13.87 11.85
C VAL A 144 7.49 -13.33 10.89
N ALA A 145 8.30 -14.23 10.34
CA ALA A 145 9.44 -13.89 9.46
C ALA A 145 9.07 -13.75 7.98
N ARG A 146 7.80 -13.52 7.65
CA ARG A 146 7.32 -13.25 6.29
C ARG A 146 6.34 -12.09 6.31
N THR A 147 6.36 -11.29 5.26
CA THR A 147 5.41 -10.20 5.09
C THR A 147 4.00 -10.73 4.82
N PRO A 148 2.93 -10.04 5.26
CA PRO A 148 1.57 -10.59 5.22
C PRO A 148 1.01 -10.77 3.82
N VAL A 149 1.38 -9.90 2.87
CA VAL A 149 0.79 -9.89 1.52
C VAL A 149 1.83 -10.25 0.48
N SER A 150 2.97 -9.56 0.48
CA SER A 150 4.04 -9.82 -0.48
C SER A 150 4.72 -11.19 -0.26
N ASN A 151 4.51 -11.80 0.91
CA ASN A 151 4.98 -13.13 1.28
C ASN A 151 6.50 -13.30 1.16
N HIS A 152 7.25 -12.19 1.18
CA HIS A 152 8.70 -12.18 1.17
C HIS A 152 9.25 -12.47 2.56
N PRO A 153 10.42 -13.12 2.67
CA PRO A 153 11.14 -13.22 3.93
C PRO A 153 11.37 -11.82 4.54
N TRP A 154 11.07 -11.70 5.83
CA TRP A 154 11.28 -10.49 6.62
C TRP A 154 12.35 -10.76 7.68
N PRO A 155 13.60 -10.29 7.46
CA PRO A 155 14.71 -10.54 8.39
C PRO A 155 14.76 -9.55 9.56
N GLY A 156 13.97 -8.47 9.49
CA GLY A 156 13.96 -7.42 10.51
C GLY A 156 13.15 -7.81 11.74
N PRO A 157 13.42 -7.19 12.90
CA PRO A 157 12.65 -7.44 14.11
C PRO A 157 11.20 -6.97 13.91
N ARG A 158 10.97 -5.70 13.59
CA ARG A 158 9.61 -5.16 13.37
C ARG A 158 9.58 -4.29 12.11
N PRO A 159 8.47 -4.27 11.37
CA PRO A 159 8.32 -3.36 10.24
C PRO A 159 8.27 -1.90 10.71
N THR A 160 8.81 -1.01 9.88
CA THR A 160 8.61 0.44 10.03
C THR A 160 7.17 0.80 9.68
N ALA A 161 6.72 1.98 10.09
CA ALA A 161 5.38 2.47 9.77
C ALA A 161 5.13 2.55 8.25
N ASP A 162 6.11 3.03 7.49
CA ASP A 162 6.04 3.06 6.02
C ASP A 162 5.87 1.66 5.41
N ARG A 163 6.51 0.65 6.00
CA ARG A 163 6.38 -0.73 5.55
C ARG A 163 4.98 -1.30 5.83
N VAL A 164 4.40 -0.94 6.98
CA VAL A 164 3.01 -1.31 7.32
C VAL A 164 2.02 -0.65 6.36
N VAL A 165 2.19 0.65 6.06
CA VAL A 165 1.39 1.36 5.06
C VAL A 165 1.50 0.69 3.68
N ALA A 166 2.72 0.31 3.29
CA ALA A 166 2.93 -0.35 2.01
C ALA A 166 2.24 -1.72 1.91
N GLU A 167 2.38 -2.57 2.94
CA GLU A 167 1.65 -3.86 2.98
C GLU A 167 0.14 -3.65 3.06
N HIS A 168 -0.34 -2.60 3.73
CA HIS A 168 -1.76 -2.25 3.72
C HIS A 168 -2.27 -1.93 2.31
N HIS A 169 -1.54 -1.10 1.53
CA HIS A 169 -1.89 -0.88 0.12
C HIS A 169 -1.89 -2.17 -0.70
N LEU A 170 -0.95 -3.09 -0.45
CA LEU A 170 -0.93 -4.37 -1.15
C LEU A 170 -2.17 -5.22 -0.84
N VAL A 171 -2.57 -5.36 0.43
CA VAL A 171 -3.74 -6.17 0.78
C VAL A 171 -5.04 -5.53 0.26
N THR A 172 -5.20 -4.21 0.41
CA THR A 172 -6.36 -3.50 -0.12
C THR A 172 -6.46 -3.66 -1.63
N GLY A 173 -5.33 -3.54 -2.36
CA GLY A 173 -5.29 -3.75 -3.81
C GLY A 173 -5.65 -5.19 -4.20
N ARG A 174 -5.09 -6.18 -3.50
CA ARG A 174 -5.39 -7.61 -3.73
C ARG A 174 -6.86 -7.96 -3.50
N LEU A 175 -7.54 -7.31 -2.55
CA LEU A 175 -8.97 -7.50 -2.31
C LEU A 175 -9.85 -6.98 -3.46
N HIS A 176 -9.35 -6.00 -4.23
CA HIS A 176 -10.05 -5.42 -5.38
C HIS A 176 -9.67 -6.09 -6.71
N LEU A 177 -8.51 -6.75 -6.76
CA LEU A 177 -8.13 -7.61 -7.86
C LEU A 177 -8.74 -9.01 -7.71
N SER A 178 -8.81 -9.74 -8.82
CA SER A 178 -9.31 -11.12 -8.81
C SER A 178 -8.26 -12.10 -8.29
N GLY A 179 -8.71 -13.13 -7.54
CA GLY A 179 -7.86 -14.20 -7.02
C GLY A 179 -7.51 -14.08 -5.53
N GLY A 180 -6.67 -15.00 -5.06
CA GLY A 180 -6.23 -15.07 -3.66
C GLY A 180 -7.28 -15.61 -2.68
N ASP A 181 -6.84 -15.79 -1.44
CA ASP A 181 -7.70 -16.16 -0.32
C ASP A 181 -8.32 -14.90 0.29
N ARG A 182 -9.53 -14.55 -0.16
CA ARG A 182 -10.19 -13.29 0.21
C ARG A 182 -10.46 -13.17 1.71
N ASP A 183 -10.82 -14.26 2.38
CA ASP A 183 -11.10 -14.24 3.82
C ASP A 183 -9.82 -13.98 4.62
N PHE A 184 -8.73 -14.66 4.25
CA PHE A 184 -7.42 -14.39 4.85
C PHE A 184 -6.97 -12.94 4.62
N LEU A 185 -7.08 -12.45 3.39
CA LEU A 185 -6.70 -11.07 3.05
C LEU A 185 -7.58 -10.04 3.77
N ALA A 186 -8.87 -10.30 3.94
CA ALA A 186 -9.76 -9.42 4.72
C ALA A 186 -9.31 -9.32 6.18
N GLY A 187 -8.86 -10.42 6.78
CA GLY A 187 -8.27 -10.42 8.12
C GLY A 187 -6.96 -9.61 8.20
N VAL A 188 -6.09 -9.74 7.19
CA VAL A 188 -4.86 -8.94 7.08
C VAL A 188 -5.17 -7.45 6.96
N ASP A 189 -6.08 -7.07 6.05
CA ASP A 189 -6.50 -5.68 5.80
C ASP A 189 -7.04 -5.02 7.07
N ALA A 190 -8.02 -5.66 7.72
CA ALA A 190 -8.62 -5.16 8.94
C ALA A 190 -7.60 -5.00 10.08
N ALA A 191 -6.69 -5.97 10.26
CA ALA A 191 -5.66 -5.90 11.28
C ALA A 191 -4.62 -4.80 11.03
N LEU A 192 -4.18 -4.60 9.78
CA LEU A 192 -3.25 -3.52 9.44
C LEU A 192 -3.92 -2.14 9.53
N TRP A 193 -5.19 -2.01 9.11
CA TRP A 193 -5.98 -0.78 9.26
C TRP A 193 -6.14 -0.37 10.73
N TRP A 194 -6.45 -1.35 11.60
CA TRP A 194 -6.47 -1.13 13.05
C TRP A 194 -5.10 -0.76 13.60
N TYR A 195 -4.03 -1.47 13.17
CA TYR A 195 -2.67 -1.21 13.64
C TYR A 195 -2.17 0.19 13.26
N LEU A 196 -2.58 0.70 12.10
CA LEU A 196 -2.35 2.07 11.62
C LEU A 196 -3.25 3.14 12.30
N ARG A 197 -4.05 2.76 13.30
CA ARG A 197 -4.99 3.64 14.04
C ARG A 197 -6.06 4.28 13.17
N HIS A 198 -6.45 3.64 12.08
CA HIS A 198 -7.56 4.12 11.26
C HIS A 198 -8.94 3.61 11.73
N SER A 199 -8.96 2.61 12.62
CA SER A 199 -10.16 2.16 13.33
C SER A 199 -9.81 1.71 14.76
N ASP A 200 -10.81 1.75 15.65
CA ASP A 200 -10.79 1.15 16.99
C ASP A 200 -11.43 -0.25 17.02
N ASP A 201 -12.06 -0.68 15.93
CA ASP A 201 -12.75 -1.97 15.85
C ASP A 201 -11.79 -3.15 15.85
N THR A 202 -12.17 -4.23 16.54
CA THR A 202 -11.36 -5.46 16.66
C THR A 202 -12.15 -6.72 16.29
N TRP A 203 -13.23 -6.59 15.52
CA TRP A 203 -14.13 -7.70 15.14
C TRP A 203 -13.43 -8.84 14.37
N PHE A 204 -12.25 -8.57 13.83
CA PHE A 204 -11.48 -9.48 12.99
C PHE A 204 -10.66 -10.53 13.78
N LEU A 205 -10.73 -10.54 15.12
CA LEU A 205 -10.07 -11.52 16.01
C LEU A 205 -10.99 -12.13 17.06
#